data_AF-A0A523XWI2-F1
#
_entry.id   AF-A0A523XWI2-F1
#
_cell.length_a   1.000
_cell.length_b   1.000
_cell.length_c   1.000
_cell.angle_alpha   90.00
_cell.angle_beta   90.00
_cell.angle_gamma   90.00
#
_symmetry.space_group_name_H-M   'P 1'
#
loop_
_entity.id
_entity.type
_entity.pdbx_description
1 polymer ?
#
loop_
_entity_poly.entity_id
_entity_poly.type
_entity_poly.pdbx_seq_one_letter_code
_entity_poly.pdbx_strand_id
1 'polypeptide(L)'
;MFNRNAQQCTAKAKSTGKRCNNPAVKGRTVCRLHGGHAGRPIIHGRYSVEHRKSLAEKVQKFLEDPSPGDLTSELALMRALLQDFLGRYEDPLPMPVSAIDHAFGMIDQVSKLVERISRILNATALTQVELHYLQVTLIDLLMRYIDDPNKRLAFVSELRKATGISRSNSDGSSIPITSSRNRLAELHR
;
A
#
# COMPACT_ATOMS: atom_id res chain seq x y z
N MET A 1 -4.77 -29.15 -49.41
CA MET A 1 -5.99 -29.34 -50.22
C MET A 1 -6.93 -28.15 -50.04
N PHE A 2 -7.06 -27.27 -51.03
CA PHE A 2 -8.01 -26.15 -50.98
C PHE A 2 -9.42 -26.67 -51.26
N ASN A 3 -10.31 -26.60 -50.26
CA ASN A 3 -11.68 -27.05 -50.36
C ASN A 3 -12.46 -26.10 -51.29
N ARG A 4 -12.74 -26.51 -52.54
CA ARG A 4 -13.39 -25.69 -53.58
C ARG A 4 -14.86 -25.32 -53.26
N ASN A 5 -15.41 -25.82 -52.15
CA ASN A 5 -16.80 -25.59 -51.71
C ASN A 5 -16.91 -24.67 -50.47
N ALA A 6 -15.84 -24.00 -50.04
CA ALA A 6 -15.97 -23.02 -48.96
C ALA A 6 -16.64 -21.74 -49.47
N GLN A 7 -17.79 -21.35 -48.89
CA GLN A 7 -18.45 -20.09 -49.21
C GLN A 7 -17.46 -18.92 -49.10
N GLN A 8 -17.45 -18.02 -50.07
CA GLN A 8 -16.55 -16.87 -50.06
C GLN A 8 -17.05 -15.78 -49.11
N CYS A 9 -16.12 -15.15 -48.39
CA CYS A 9 -16.40 -14.00 -47.53
C CYS A 9 -17.22 -12.92 -48.25
N THR A 10 -18.26 -12.40 -47.57
CA THR A 10 -19.14 -11.34 -48.10
C THR A 10 -18.61 -9.93 -47.84
N ALA A 11 -17.66 -9.75 -46.91
CA ALA A 11 -17.07 -8.45 -46.58
C ALA A 11 -16.17 -7.89 -47.69
N LYS A 12 -16.02 -6.55 -47.73
CA LYS A 12 -15.07 -5.84 -48.60
C LYS A 12 -13.72 -5.67 -47.90
N ALA A 13 -12.63 -5.87 -48.63
CA ALA A 13 -11.28 -5.65 -48.12
C ALA A 13 -10.99 -4.15 -47.97
N LYS A 14 -10.48 -3.72 -46.81
CA LYS A 14 -10.22 -2.31 -46.50
C LYS A 14 -9.19 -1.67 -47.45
N SER A 15 -8.19 -2.42 -47.90
CA SER A 15 -7.12 -1.93 -48.79
C SER A 15 -7.55 -1.74 -50.24
N THR A 16 -8.54 -2.49 -50.72
CA THR A 16 -8.93 -2.48 -52.14
C THR A 16 -10.37 -2.08 -52.41
N GLY A 17 -11.22 -2.02 -51.37
CA GLY A 17 -12.66 -1.75 -51.49
C GLY A 17 -13.46 -2.86 -52.19
N LYS A 18 -12.80 -3.89 -52.74
CA LYS A 18 -13.41 -5.02 -53.45
C LYS A 18 -13.82 -6.13 -52.48
N ARG A 19 -14.69 -7.04 -52.92
CA ARG A 19 -15.08 -8.22 -52.13
C ARG A 19 -13.85 -9.03 -51.74
N CYS A 20 -13.81 -9.50 -50.49
CA CYS A 20 -12.71 -10.30 -49.97
C CYS A 20 -12.65 -11.67 -50.66
N ASN A 21 -11.45 -12.07 -51.12
CA ASN A 21 -11.22 -13.36 -51.77
C ASN A 21 -10.95 -14.52 -50.80
N ASN A 22 -10.92 -14.27 -49.49
CA ASN A 22 -10.73 -15.34 -48.51
C ASN A 22 -12.00 -16.18 -48.34
N PRO A 23 -11.86 -17.49 -48.09
CA PRO A 23 -12.98 -18.35 -47.73
C PRO A 23 -13.58 -17.90 -46.39
N ALA A 24 -14.91 -17.92 -46.30
CA ALA A 24 -15.63 -17.75 -45.06
C ALA A 24 -15.37 -18.94 -44.12
N VAL A 25 -15.42 -18.67 -42.82
CA VAL A 25 -15.33 -19.73 -41.81
C VAL A 25 -16.58 -20.62 -41.92
N LYS A 26 -16.42 -21.94 -41.74
CA LYS A 26 -17.54 -22.90 -41.81
C LYS A 26 -18.71 -22.44 -40.93
N GLY A 27 -19.90 -22.29 -41.51
CA GLY A 27 -21.10 -21.81 -40.81
C GLY A 27 -21.19 -20.29 -40.61
N ARG A 28 -20.31 -19.50 -41.25
CA ARG A 28 -20.31 -18.03 -41.21
C ARG A 28 -20.25 -17.45 -42.62
N THR A 29 -20.59 -16.17 -42.75
CA THR A 29 -20.55 -15.43 -44.03
C THR A 29 -19.24 -14.66 -44.26
N VAL A 30 -18.37 -14.58 -43.25
CA VAL A 30 -17.12 -13.80 -43.27
C VAL A 30 -15.89 -14.65 -42.94
N CYS A 31 -14.74 -14.27 -43.46
CA CYS A 31 -13.46 -14.97 -43.24
C CYS A 31 -12.82 -14.61 -41.90
N ARG A 32 -11.75 -15.33 -41.52
CA ARG A 32 -10.97 -15.04 -40.30
C ARG A 32 -10.50 -13.59 -40.17
N LEU A 33 -10.17 -12.93 -41.29
CA LEU A 33 -9.70 -11.54 -41.31
C LEU A 33 -10.85 -10.53 -41.18
N HIS A 34 -12.07 -10.93 -41.53
CA HIS A 34 -13.28 -10.11 -41.43
C HIS A 34 -14.21 -10.58 -40.31
N GLY A 35 -13.64 -11.15 -39.24
CA GLY A 35 -14.36 -11.47 -38.00
C GLY A 35 -14.97 -12.88 -37.92
N GLY A 36 -14.66 -13.78 -38.86
CA GLY A 36 -15.19 -15.15 -38.86
C GLY A 36 -14.79 -15.99 -37.64
N HIS A 37 -13.69 -15.64 -36.96
CA HIS A 37 -13.24 -16.25 -35.70
C HIS A 37 -13.22 -15.27 -34.52
N ALA A 38 -13.48 -14.00 -34.75
CA ALA A 38 -13.28 -12.96 -33.75
C ALA A 38 -14.45 -11.99 -33.78
N GLY A 39 -15.26 -12.03 -32.72
CA GLY A 39 -15.94 -10.82 -32.28
C GLY A 39 -14.89 -9.75 -31.95
N ARG A 40 -15.33 -8.49 -31.89
CA ARG A 40 -14.50 -7.34 -31.48
C ARG A 40 -13.62 -7.74 -30.27
N PRO A 41 -12.29 -7.47 -30.29
CA PRO A 41 -11.44 -7.67 -29.11
C PRO A 41 -12.09 -7.02 -27.90
N ILE A 42 -12.01 -7.65 -26.72
CA ILE A 42 -12.61 -7.12 -25.50
C ILE A 42 -12.01 -5.72 -25.24
N ILE A 43 -12.79 -4.68 -25.49
CA ILE A 43 -12.36 -3.27 -25.33
C ILE A 43 -12.46 -2.82 -23.87
N HIS A 44 -13.39 -3.42 -23.12
CA HIS A 44 -13.58 -3.14 -21.70
C HIS A 44 -13.63 -4.47 -20.93
N GLY A 45 -12.57 -4.75 -20.15
CA GLY A 45 -12.44 -5.98 -19.36
C GLY A 45 -13.48 -6.16 -18.26
N ARG A 46 -14.26 -5.12 -17.93
CA ARG A 46 -15.30 -5.14 -16.90
C ARG A 46 -16.44 -6.16 -17.17
N TYR A 47 -16.65 -6.58 -18.43
CA TYR A 47 -17.81 -7.40 -18.81
C TYR A 47 -17.50 -8.80 -19.35
N SER A 48 -16.24 -9.21 -19.51
CA SER A 48 -15.98 -10.62 -19.85
C SER A 48 -16.35 -11.48 -18.63
N VAL A 49 -17.35 -12.34 -18.80
CA VAL A 49 -17.94 -13.18 -17.74
C VAL A 49 -16.88 -14.00 -17.01
N GLU A 50 -15.88 -14.47 -17.76
CA GLU A 50 -14.73 -15.21 -17.26
C GLU A 50 -13.79 -14.36 -16.40
N HIS A 51 -13.54 -13.11 -16.81
CA HIS A 51 -12.72 -12.19 -16.03
C HIS A 51 -13.45 -11.70 -14.76
N ARG A 52 -14.79 -11.59 -14.79
CA ARG A 52 -15.60 -11.30 -13.60
C ARG A 52 -15.53 -12.39 -12.53
N LYS A 53 -15.54 -13.67 -12.92
CA LYS A 53 -15.31 -14.78 -11.97
C LYS A 53 -13.93 -14.67 -11.33
N SER A 54 -12.89 -14.46 -12.15
CA SER A 54 -11.52 -14.29 -11.65
C SER A 54 -11.33 -13.06 -10.74
N LEU A 55 -12.11 -11.98 -10.94
CA LEU A 55 -12.03 -10.79 -10.09
C LEU A 55 -12.77 -11.01 -8.77
N ALA A 56 -13.96 -11.62 -8.80
CA ALA A 56 -14.71 -11.95 -7.60
C ALA A 56 -13.91 -12.88 -6.68
N GLU A 57 -13.23 -13.88 -7.24
CA GLU A 57 -12.33 -14.77 -6.48
C GLU A 57 -11.15 -14.02 -5.85
N LYS A 58 -10.53 -13.10 -6.60
CA LYS A 58 -9.44 -12.25 -6.05
C LYS A 58 -9.94 -11.33 -4.94
N VAL A 59 -11.10 -10.71 -5.11
CA VAL A 59 -11.73 -9.86 -4.08
C VAL A 59 -12.02 -10.68 -2.83
N GLN A 60 -12.64 -11.86 -2.98
CA GLN A 60 -12.95 -12.72 -1.85
C GLN A 60 -11.68 -13.13 -1.09
N LYS A 61 -10.61 -13.47 -1.82
CA LYS A 61 -9.31 -13.79 -1.21
C LYS A 61 -8.75 -12.64 -0.37
N PHE A 62 -8.88 -11.39 -0.80
CA PHE A 62 -8.43 -10.22 -0.03
C PHE A 62 -9.36 -9.89 1.15
N LEU A 63 -10.65 -10.22 1.08
CA LEU A 63 -11.57 -10.09 2.21
C LEU A 63 -11.33 -11.14 3.30
N GLU A 64 -10.86 -12.32 2.91
CA GLU A 64 -10.52 -13.43 3.81
C GLU A 64 -9.10 -13.32 4.39
N ASP A 65 -8.35 -12.28 4.04
CA ASP A 65 -7.02 -12.03 4.57
C ASP A 65 -7.11 -11.77 6.10
N PRO A 66 -6.39 -12.54 6.95
CA PRO A 66 -6.37 -12.32 8.39
C PRO A 66 -5.71 -10.99 8.79
N SER A 67 -5.00 -10.32 7.89
CA SER A 67 -4.30 -9.06 8.14
C SER A 67 -4.47 -8.09 6.96
N PRO A 68 -5.71 -7.65 6.65
CA PRO A 68 -6.01 -6.88 5.44
C PRO A 68 -5.40 -5.46 5.46
N GLY A 69 -4.90 -5.01 6.61
CA GLY A 69 -4.18 -3.75 6.78
C GLY A 69 -2.65 -3.87 6.67
N ASP A 70 -2.10 -5.09 6.60
CA ASP A 70 -0.67 -5.29 6.38
C ASP A 70 -0.33 -5.11 4.90
N LEU A 71 0.04 -3.88 4.54
CA LEU A 71 0.42 -3.52 3.17
C LEU A 71 1.93 -3.61 2.93
N THR A 72 2.65 -4.37 3.75
CA THR A 72 4.11 -4.54 3.63
C THR A 72 4.50 -5.12 2.26
N SER A 73 3.70 -6.05 1.74
CA SER A 73 3.95 -6.68 0.44
C SER A 73 3.82 -5.69 -0.71
N GLU A 74 2.79 -4.84 -0.69
CA GLU A 74 2.56 -3.77 -1.66
C GLU A 74 3.68 -2.74 -1.60
N LEU A 75 4.12 -2.36 -0.39
CA LEU A 75 5.24 -1.45 -0.20
C LEU A 75 6.54 -2.03 -0.78
N ALA A 76 6.82 -3.30 -0.50
CA ALA A 76 7.98 -4.00 -1.04
C ALA A 76 7.94 -4.05 -2.58
N LEU A 77 6.79 -4.38 -3.16
CA LEU A 77 6.59 -4.39 -4.61
C LEU A 77 6.82 -3.01 -5.22
N MET A 78 6.24 -1.96 -4.66
CA MET A 78 6.40 -0.60 -5.18
C MET A 78 7.85 -0.11 -5.12
N ARG A 79 8.58 -0.43 -4.04
CA ARG A 79 10.01 -0.13 -3.92
C ARG A 79 10.83 -0.89 -4.95
N ALA A 80 10.55 -2.17 -5.16
CA ALA A 80 11.22 -2.97 -6.18
C ALA A 80 10.96 -2.42 -7.60
N LEU A 81 9.71 -2.05 -7.91
CA LEU A 81 9.37 -1.44 -9.20
C LEU A 81 10.06 -0.07 -9.40
N LEU A 82 10.17 0.74 -8.35
CA LEU A 82 10.92 2.00 -8.41
C LEU A 82 12.41 1.73 -8.67
N GLN A 83 13.01 0.75 -7.99
CA GLN A 83 14.40 0.38 -8.23
C GLN A 83 14.61 -0.16 -9.66
N ASP A 84 13.73 -1.03 -10.15
CA ASP A 84 13.78 -1.50 -11.54
C ASP A 84 13.65 -0.35 -12.54
N PHE A 85 12.75 0.59 -12.28
CA PHE A 85 12.58 1.77 -13.12
C PHE A 85 13.86 2.62 -13.18
N LEU A 86 14.44 2.93 -12.02
CA LEU A 86 15.67 3.73 -11.93
C LEU A 86 16.86 2.99 -12.56
N GLY A 87 16.96 1.68 -12.38
CA GLY A 87 18.03 0.85 -12.95
C GLY A 87 18.02 0.75 -14.48
N ARG A 88 16.93 1.16 -15.15
CA ARG A 88 16.90 1.26 -16.64
C ARG A 88 17.75 2.41 -17.17
N TYR A 89 18.12 3.34 -16.30
CA TYR A 89 18.93 4.50 -16.62
C TYR A 89 20.28 4.34 -15.89
N GLU A 90 21.20 3.63 -16.54
CA GLU A 90 22.60 3.58 -16.12
C GLU A 90 23.43 4.61 -16.90
N ASP A 91 24.46 5.13 -16.24
CA ASP A 91 25.46 6.05 -16.79
C ASP A 91 26.09 5.45 -18.07
N PRO A 92 26.05 6.11 -19.24
CA PRO A 92 26.10 7.55 -19.45
C PRO A 92 24.78 8.18 -19.95
N LEU A 93 23.65 7.46 -19.95
CA LEU A 93 22.41 7.99 -20.50
C LEU A 93 21.71 8.91 -19.49
N PRO A 94 21.64 10.23 -19.74
CA PRO A 94 20.92 11.12 -18.85
C PRO A 94 19.44 10.73 -18.86
N MET A 95 18.86 10.59 -17.68
CA MET A 95 17.43 10.33 -17.56
C MET A 95 16.65 11.51 -18.15
N PRO A 96 15.69 11.28 -19.07
CA PRO A 96 14.88 12.35 -19.61
C PRO A 96 14.00 12.96 -18.51
N VAL A 97 13.69 14.26 -18.62
CA VAL A 97 12.89 14.99 -17.60
C VAL A 97 11.56 14.29 -17.31
N SER A 98 10.90 13.74 -18.33
CA SER A 98 9.65 12.98 -18.15
C SER A 98 9.80 11.70 -17.31
N ALA A 99 10.96 11.05 -17.38
CA ALA A 99 11.26 9.90 -16.54
C ALA A 99 11.58 10.32 -15.09
N ILE A 100 12.21 11.48 -14.91
CA ILE A 100 12.41 12.09 -13.58
C ILE A 100 11.05 12.38 -12.93
N ASP A 101 10.13 13.02 -13.66
CA ASP A 101 8.77 13.30 -13.18
C ASP A 101 8.02 12.02 -12.78
N HIS A 102 8.17 10.96 -13.59
CA HIS A 102 7.59 9.66 -13.29
C HIS A 102 8.19 9.04 -12.01
N ALA A 103 9.51 9.11 -11.84
CA ALA A 103 10.18 8.65 -10.63
C ALA A 103 9.69 9.39 -9.38
N PHE A 104 9.56 10.71 -9.44
CA PHE A 104 8.98 11.50 -8.34
C PHE A 104 7.54 11.08 -8.03
N GLY A 105 6.74 10.82 -9.06
CA GLY A 105 5.39 10.27 -8.90
C GLY A 105 5.41 8.93 -8.15
N MET A 106 6.29 8.01 -8.52
CA MET A 106 6.44 6.71 -7.83
C MET A 106 6.88 6.90 -6.37
N ILE A 107 7.85 7.78 -6.10
CA ILE A 107 8.33 8.10 -4.74
C ILE A 107 7.20 8.67 -3.87
N ASP A 108 6.37 9.56 -4.42
CA ASP A 108 5.21 10.12 -3.72
C ASP A 108 4.19 9.01 -3.36
N GLN A 109 3.91 8.10 -4.29
CA GLN A 109 3.00 6.97 -4.02
C GLN A 109 3.56 6.03 -2.94
N VAL A 110 4.87 5.74 -2.96
CA VAL A 110 5.53 4.96 -1.90
C VAL A 110 5.38 5.67 -0.55
N SER A 111 5.59 6.98 -0.50
CA SER A 111 5.51 7.77 0.75
C SER A 111 4.10 7.75 1.34
N LYS A 112 3.08 7.92 0.51
CA LYS A 112 1.66 7.83 0.93
C LYS A 112 1.29 6.45 1.45
N LEU A 113 1.83 5.39 0.84
CA LEU A 113 1.58 4.03 1.30
C LEU A 113 2.23 3.78 2.67
N VAL A 114 3.47 4.23 2.88
CA VAL A 114 4.15 4.17 4.19
C VAL A 114 3.34 4.91 5.25
N GLU A 115 2.83 6.10 4.94
CA GLU A 115 2.00 6.86 5.87
C GLU A 115 0.71 6.10 6.23
N ARG A 116 0.06 5.49 5.24
CA ARG A 116 -1.15 4.69 5.47
C ARG A 116 -0.86 3.46 6.34
N ILE A 117 0.23 2.73 6.08
CA ILE A 117 0.67 1.60 6.92
C ILE A 117 0.89 2.07 8.35
N SER A 118 1.62 3.18 8.54
CA SER A 118 1.83 3.77 9.86
C SER A 118 0.52 4.08 10.57
N ARG A 119 -0.47 4.67 9.87
CA ARG A 119 -1.79 4.94 10.45
C ARG A 119 -2.53 3.66 10.85
N ILE A 120 -2.46 2.61 10.04
CA ILE A 120 -3.09 1.31 10.33
C ILE A 120 -2.46 0.66 11.57
N LEU A 121 -1.13 0.61 11.63
CA LEU A 121 -0.40 0.04 12.77
C LEU A 121 -0.65 0.82 14.06
N ASN A 122 -0.74 2.15 13.96
CA ASN A 122 -1.01 3.02 15.10
C ASN A 122 -2.49 3.05 15.51
N ALA A 123 -3.43 2.56 14.68
CA ALA A 123 -4.84 2.46 15.04
C ALA A 123 -5.13 1.36 16.08
N THR A 124 -4.22 0.39 16.22
CA THR A 124 -4.28 -0.66 17.24
C THR A 124 -3.41 -0.37 18.47
N ALA A 125 -2.72 0.78 18.51
CA ALA A 125 -1.88 1.18 19.63
C ALA A 125 -2.71 1.96 20.68
N LEU A 126 -2.51 1.64 21.97
CA LEU A 126 -3.00 2.46 23.07
C LEU A 126 -2.50 3.91 22.88
N THR A 127 -3.41 4.86 22.93
CA THR A 127 -3.06 6.29 22.96
C THR A 127 -2.28 6.60 24.24
N GLN A 128 -1.51 7.70 24.23
CA GLN A 128 -0.75 8.14 25.42
C GLN A 128 -1.67 8.39 26.64
N VAL A 129 -2.89 8.87 26.40
CA VAL A 129 -3.89 9.09 27.45
C VAL A 129 -4.38 7.77 28.03
N GLU A 130 -4.68 6.79 27.19
CA GLU A 130 -5.10 5.47 27.65
C GLU A 130 -3.98 4.76 28.40
N LEU A 131 -2.72 4.89 27.95
CA LEU A 131 -1.56 4.37 28.67
C LEU A 131 -1.43 5.02 30.06
N HIS A 132 -1.59 6.34 30.15
CA HIS A 132 -1.52 7.05 31.42
C HIS A 132 -2.65 6.64 32.38
N TYR A 133 -3.87 6.49 31.85
CA TYR A 133 -5.00 5.97 32.62
C TYR A 133 -4.69 4.56 33.16
N LEU A 134 -4.19 3.67 32.30
CA LEU A 134 -3.79 2.31 32.68
C LEU A 134 -2.74 2.31 33.80
N GLN A 135 -1.74 3.21 33.72
CA GLN A 135 -0.71 3.35 34.76
C GLN A 135 -1.28 3.82 36.10
N VAL A 136 -2.12 4.86 36.10
CA VAL A 136 -2.74 5.40 37.32
C VAL A 136 -3.66 4.35 37.95
N THR A 137 -4.51 3.73 37.14
CA THR A 137 -5.41 2.66 37.60
C THR A 137 -4.63 1.47 38.14
N LEU A 138 -3.52 1.07 37.50
CA LEU A 138 -2.67 -0.02 38.00
C LEU A 138 -2.06 0.33 39.37
N ILE A 139 -1.56 1.55 39.56
CA ILE A 139 -1.00 2.01 40.83
C ILE A 139 -2.09 2.05 41.91
N ASP A 140 -3.27 2.59 41.61
CA ASP A 140 -4.40 2.62 42.55
C ASP A 140 -4.83 1.21 42.98
N LEU A 141 -4.95 0.28 42.02
CA LEU A 141 -5.26 -1.12 42.31
C LEU A 141 -4.16 -1.79 43.15
N LEU A 142 -2.88 -1.54 42.85
CA LEU A 142 -1.77 -2.07 43.66
C LEU A 142 -1.82 -1.56 45.10
N MET A 143 -2.10 -0.28 45.29
CA MET A 143 -2.20 0.33 46.62
C MET A 143 -3.44 -0.16 47.39
N ARG A 144 -4.52 -0.51 46.68
CA ARG A 144 -5.77 -1.02 47.26
C ARG A 144 -5.72 -2.49 47.65
N TYR A 145 -5.00 -3.31 46.89
CA TYR A 145 -5.00 -4.77 47.08
C TYR A 145 -3.70 -5.34 47.68
N ILE A 146 -2.62 -4.55 47.76
CA ILE A 146 -1.35 -4.97 48.39
C ILE A 146 -1.01 -4.00 49.52
N ASP A 147 -1.40 -4.34 50.75
CA ASP A 147 -1.18 -3.50 51.92
C ASP A 147 0.30 -3.45 52.33
N ASP A 148 1.06 -4.52 52.09
CA ASP A 148 2.47 -4.62 52.47
C ASP A 148 3.36 -3.77 51.53
N PRO A 149 4.04 -2.72 52.04
CA PRO A 149 4.89 -1.85 51.24
C PRO A 149 6.08 -2.59 50.61
N ASN A 150 6.61 -3.63 51.27
CA ASN A 150 7.73 -4.40 50.73
C ASN A 150 7.29 -5.27 49.54
N LYS A 151 6.07 -5.84 49.61
CA LYS A 151 5.49 -6.60 48.49
C LYS A 151 5.15 -5.69 47.31
N ARG A 152 4.70 -4.46 47.56
CA ARG A 152 4.50 -3.43 46.50
C ARG A 152 5.80 -3.10 45.77
N LEU A 153 6.89 -2.90 46.51
CA LEU A 153 8.21 -2.64 45.94
C LEU A 153 8.74 -3.84 45.13
N ALA A 154 8.56 -5.06 45.64
CA ALA A 154 8.92 -6.28 44.93
C ALA A 154 8.13 -6.41 43.60
N PHE A 155 6.81 -6.19 43.63
CA PHE A 155 5.96 -6.21 42.45
C PHE A 155 6.43 -5.22 41.37
N VAL A 156 6.70 -3.97 41.75
CA VAL A 156 7.17 -2.94 40.81
C VAL A 156 8.55 -3.29 40.24
N SER A 157 9.43 -3.89 41.06
CA SER A 157 10.74 -4.37 40.61
C SER A 157 10.62 -5.46 39.55
N GLU A 158 9.74 -6.44 39.76
CA GLU A 158 9.49 -7.51 38.79
C GLU A 158 8.81 -7.00 37.51
N LEU A 159 7.83 -6.12 37.64
CA LEU A 159 7.17 -5.49 36.49
C LEU A 159 8.17 -4.74 35.61
N ARG A 160 9.14 -4.02 36.21
CA ARG A 160 10.21 -3.34 35.47
C ARG A 160 11.11 -4.32 34.72
N LYS A 161 11.48 -5.44 35.35
CA LYS A 161 12.30 -6.49 34.70
C LYS A 161 11.56 -7.12 33.52
N ALA A 162 10.26 -7.41 33.68
CA ALA A 162 9.45 -8.03 32.64
C ALA A 162 9.15 -7.10 31.45
N THR A 163 9.06 -5.78 31.69
CA THR A 163 8.74 -4.78 30.65
C THR A 163 9.95 -4.18 29.95
N GLY A 164 11.18 -4.50 30.39
CA GLY A 164 12.42 -3.99 29.79
C GLY A 164 12.66 -2.49 29.97
N ILE A 165 11.88 -1.81 30.82
CA ILE A 165 12.02 -0.37 31.08
C ILE A 165 13.13 -0.14 32.11
N SER A 166 14.38 -0.04 31.64
CA SER A 166 15.47 0.60 32.39
C SER A 166 15.35 2.11 32.24
N ARG A 167 15.13 2.84 33.34
CA ARG A 167 15.25 4.30 33.34
C ARG A 167 16.69 4.66 32.94
N SER A 168 16.89 5.24 31.75
CA SER A 168 18.01 6.17 31.55
C SER A 168 17.67 7.46 32.30
N ASN A 169 18.59 7.90 33.16
CA ASN A 169 18.53 9.11 33.97
C ASN A 169 17.81 10.30 33.30
N SER A 170 16.82 10.86 34.00
CA SER A 170 16.53 12.28 33.94
C SER A 170 16.66 12.81 35.37
N ASP A 171 17.86 13.23 35.72
CA ASP A 171 18.12 14.05 36.90
C ASP A 171 17.35 15.37 36.80
N GLY A 172 16.74 15.76 37.92
CA GLY A 172 16.63 17.15 38.37
C GLY A 172 15.98 18.16 37.42
N SER A 173 14.66 18.21 37.41
CA SER A 173 13.94 19.47 37.18
C SER A 173 12.91 19.67 38.27
N SER A 174 13.41 20.15 39.40
CA SER A 174 12.63 20.86 40.41
C SER A 174 11.99 22.07 39.75
N ILE A 175 10.66 22.08 39.70
CA ILE A 175 9.83 23.23 39.35
C ILE A 175 10.14 24.37 40.32
N PRO A 176 10.58 25.56 39.87
CA PRO A 176 10.50 26.76 40.67
C PRO A 176 9.30 27.59 40.20
N ILE A 177 8.29 27.63 41.06
CA ILE A 177 7.32 28.74 41.08
C ILE A 177 8.10 29.97 41.56
N THR A 178 8.24 31.02 40.74
CA THR A 178 8.02 32.45 41.10
C THR A 178 8.41 33.44 39.99
N SER A 179 7.44 34.28 39.62
CA SER A 179 7.48 35.76 39.53
C SER A 179 8.55 36.50 38.69
N SER A 180 8.07 37.11 37.60
CA SER A 180 8.27 38.51 37.16
C SER A 180 9.56 39.27 37.51
N ARG A 181 10.40 39.57 36.50
CA ARG A 181 10.79 40.94 36.05
C ARG A 181 12.02 40.94 35.12
N ASN A 182 11.88 41.63 33.98
CA ASN A 182 12.87 42.47 33.28
C ASN A 182 14.31 41.95 33.05
N ARG A 183 14.73 41.87 31.76
CA ARG A 183 15.57 42.89 31.10
C ARG A 183 15.85 42.56 29.64
N LEU A 184 15.46 43.49 28.77
CA LEU A 184 16.12 43.81 27.51
C LEU A 184 17.59 44.17 27.77
N ALA A 185 18.51 43.56 27.03
CA ALA A 185 19.66 44.21 26.37
C ALA A 185 20.60 43.15 25.78
N GLU A 186 21.28 43.53 24.68
CA GLU A 186 22.46 42.88 24.09
C GLU A 186 22.22 41.86 22.95
N LEU A 187 21.78 42.40 21.81
CA LEU A 187 22.13 41.88 20.48
C LEU A 187 22.66 43.04 19.62
N HIS A 188 23.91 43.40 19.84
CA HIS A 188 24.77 44.04 18.85
C HIS A 188 26.24 43.81 19.25
N ARG A 189 26.83 42.75 18.67
CA ARG A 189 28.23 42.76 18.27
C ARG A 189 28.45 41.75 17.15
#